data_AF-A0A7S3L276-F1
#
_entry.id   AF-A0A7S3L276-F1
#
_cell.length_a   1.000
_cell.length_b   1.000
_cell.length_c   1.000
_cell.angle_alpha   90.00
_cell.angle_beta   90.00
_cell.angle_gamma   90.00
#
_symmetry.space_group_name_H-M   'P 1'
#
loop_
_entity.id
_entity.type
_entity.pdbx_description
1 polymer ?
#
loop_
_entity_poly.entity_id
_entity_poly.type
_entity_poly.pdbx_seq_one_letter_code
_entity_poly.pdbx_strand_id
1 'polypeptide(L)'
;HSMLQAGALAAVTIEPGTFAGGKFVYKYTKRDYAAAGSLKEQIAKDCDLRMKNETADRIFAIYLDDPNGMGGRRQRFAAGLLDIGAAADKEFDIPARQATLLEKNIGRIPPTKLELEEDGAFKLWPKLEYKQTTLPSTEALVVQFPFTDGFVSAMILGFKVIPALRKAALEAGADAPVVVSTCSVKESMCTHYAPLKSAKTFLLGQPDTTTYLEALGPEAVVDLAGSARKMGRRLSTWFGGWFGLFDIEAMKGEPANAKEEL
;
A
#
# COMPACT_ATOMS: atom_id res chain seq x y z
N HIS A 1 2.30 -8.11 -21.40
CA HIS A 1 1.09 -8.74 -20.85
C HIS A 1 0.82 -8.39 -19.38
N SER A 2 1.77 -8.55 -18.47
CA SER A 2 1.59 -8.26 -17.03
C SER A 2 1.08 -6.85 -16.71
N MET A 3 1.54 -5.83 -17.43
CA MET A 3 1.11 -4.43 -17.26
C MET A 3 -0.35 -4.18 -17.65
N LEU A 4 -0.82 -4.79 -18.74
CA LEU A 4 -2.21 -4.70 -19.17
C LEU A 4 -3.14 -5.46 -18.20
N GLN A 5 -2.72 -6.65 -17.76
CA GLN A 5 -3.46 -7.45 -16.78
C GLN A 5 -3.55 -6.77 -15.41
N ALA A 6 -2.52 -6.02 -15.03
CA ALA A 6 -2.53 -5.22 -13.80
C ALA A 6 -3.34 -3.90 -13.93
N GLY A 7 -4.08 -3.71 -15.04
CA GLY A 7 -4.97 -2.56 -15.19
C GLY A 7 -4.27 -1.24 -15.52
N ALA A 8 -3.06 -1.23 -16.11
CA ALA A 8 -2.36 0.02 -16.41
C ALA A 8 -3.21 1.02 -17.23
N LEU A 9 -4.06 0.50 -18.13
CA LEU A 9 -4.99 1.30 -18.95
C LEU A 9 -6.41 1.38 -18.36
N ALA A 10 -6.73 0.62 -17.30
CA ALA A 10 -8.05 0.63 -16.68
C ALA A 10 -8.31 1.99 -16.01
N ALA A 11 -9.52 2.55 -16.17
CA ALA A 11 -9.90 3.75 -15.45
C ALA A 11 -10.02 3.45 -13.94
N VAL A 12 -9.73 4.45 -13.10
CA VAL A 12 -10.02 4.36 -11.66
C VAL A 12 -11.43 4.87 -11.45
N THR A 13 -12.39 3.94 -11.39
CA THR A 13 -13.79 4.26 -11.10
C THR A 13 -13.98 4.27 -9.59
N ILE A 14 -14.36 5.43 -9.05
CA ILE A 14 -14.56 5.64 -7.62
C ILE A 14 -16.06 5.70 -7.35
N GLU A 15 -16.53 4.87 -6.42
CA GLU A 15 -17.94 4.75 -6.07
C GLU A 15 -18.14 4.98 -4.56
N PRO A 16 -19.29 5.50 -4.12
CA PRO A 16 -19.62 5.55 -2.71
C PRO A 16 -19.88 4.13 -2.19
N GLY A 17 -19.43 3.85 -0.96
CA GLY A 17 -19.67 2.58 -0.28
C GLY A 17 -19.45 2.68 1.21
N THR A 18 -19.30 1.52 1.85
CA THR A 18 -19.12 1.42 3.31
C THR A 18 -17.94 0.52 3.61
N PHE A 19 -17.02 0.99 4.45
CA PHE A 19 -16.03 0.14 5.09
C PHE A 19 -16.68 -0.52 6.30
N ALA A 20 -16.65 -1.86 6.36
CA ALA A 20 -17.37 -2.62 7.37
C ALA A 20 -16.93 -2.30 8.82
N GLY A 21 -15.67 -1.94 9.02
CA GLY A 21 -15.09 -1.83 10.37
C GLY A 21 -14.81 -3.20 10.98
N GLY A 22 -14.27 -3.22 12.19
CA GLY A 22 -13.97 -4.47 12.88
C GLY A 22 -12.76 -4.41 13.81
N LYS A 23 -12.54 -5.51 14.53
CA LYS A 23 -11.32 -5.70 15.34
C LYS A 23 -10.17 -6.01 14.39
N PHE A 24 -9.10 -5.21 14.45
CA PHE A 24 -7.95 -5.29 13.54
C PHE A 24 -6.69 -5.64 14.32
N VAL A 25 -6.10 -6.80 14.02
CA VAL A 25 -4.78 -7.20 14.55
C VAL A 25 -3.73 -7.08 13.46
N TYR A 26 -2.73 -6.24 13.65
CA TYR A 26 -1.85 -5.77 12.58
C TYR A 26 -0.39 -5.63 12.99
N LYS A 27 0.49 -5.64 11.99
CA LYS A 27 1.87 -5.14 12.10
C LYS A 27 1.98 -3.80 11.39
N TYR A 28 2.67 -2.86 12.03
CA TYR A 28 3.02 -1.57 11.44
C TYR A 28 4.49 -1.59 10.99
N THR A 29 4.78 -0.97 9.85
CA THR A 29 6.17 -0.81 9.37
C THR A 29 6.34 0.43 8.50
N LYS A 30 7.61 0.77 8.22
CA LYS A 30 8.02 1.85 7.33
C LYS A 30 8.85 1.30 6.17
N ARG A 31 8.23 1.09 5.01
CA ARG A 31 8.84 0.53 3.80
C ARG A 31 8.07 1.02 2.57
N ASP A 32 8.64 0.76 1.40
CA ASP A 32 7.99 1.02 0.13
C ASP A 32 6.63 0.29 0.07
N TYR A 33 5.60 0.92 -0.48
CA TYR A 33 4.26 0.34 -0.61
C TYR A 33 4.24 -0.95 -1.43
N ALA A 34 5.23 -1.17 -2.31
CA ALA A 34 5.39 -2.46 -2.97
C ALA A 34 5.70 -3.61 -1.99
N ALA A 35 6.25 -3.32 -0.82
CA ALA A 35 6.46 -4.31 0.24
C ALA A 35 5.17 -4.68 1.00
N ALA A 36 4.07 -3.94 0.84
CA ALA A 36 2.83 -4.23 1.54
C ALA A 36 2.21 -5.58 1.11
N GLY A 37 2.38 -5.98 -0.16
CA GLY A 37 1.99 -7.30 -0.65
C GLY A 37 2.65 -8.42 0.15
N SER A 38 3.99 -8.37 0.27
CA SER A 38 4.74 -9.36 1.04
C SER A 38 4.38 -9.37 2.53
N LEU A 39 4.00 -8.24 3.13
CA LEU A 39 3.55 -8.24 4.51
C LEU A 39 2.21 -8.97 4.65
N LYS A 40 1.25 -8.75 3.74
CA LYS A 40 -0.03 -9.47 3.74
C LYS A 40 0.17 -10.98 3.64
N GLU A 41 1.08 -11.44 2.79
CA GLU A 41 1.45 -12.87 2.70
C GLU A 41 2.01 -13.41 4.02
N GLN A 42 2.87 -12.64 4.69
CA GLN A 42 3.43 -13.07 5.97
C GLN A 42 2.36 -13.11 7.07
N ILE A 43 1.41 -12.17 7.08
CA ILE A 43 0.24 -12.24 7.97
C ILE A 43 -0.57 -13.50 7.69
N ALA A 44 -0.82 -13.83 6.41
CA ALA A 44 -1.53 -15.06 6.05
C ALA A 44 -0.81 -16.30 6.59
N LYS A 45 0.51 -16.40 6.39
CA LYS A 45 1.32 -17.51 6.90
C LYS A 45 1.31 -17.57 8.43
N ASP A 46 1.40 -16.43 9.11
CA ASP A 46 1.35 -16.35 10.57
C ASP A 46 -0.03 -16.78 11.13
N CYS A 47 -1.10 -16.67 10.33
CA CYS A 47 -2.45 -17.15 10.65
C CYS A 47 -2.76 -18.55 10.11
N ASP A 48 -1.82 -19.23 9.45
CA ASP A 48 -2.06 -20.50 8.75
C ASP A 48 -3.20 -20.41 7.71
N LEU A 49 -3.24 -19.28 7.00
CA LEU A 49 -4.21 -18.97 5.94
C LEU A 49 -3.64 -19.32 4.57
N ARG A 50 -4.45 -19.95 3.72
CA ARG A 50 -4.09 -20.21 2.32
C ARG A 50 -4.38 -18.98 1.46
N MET A 51 -3.31 -18.36 0.95
CA MET A 51 -3.37 -17.13 0.13
C MET A 51 -4.42 -17.16 -0.98
N LYS A 52 -4.59 -18.29 -1.67
CA LYS A 52 -5.43 -18.40 -2.88
C LYS A 52 -6.93 -18.31 -2.62
N ASN A 53 -7.40 -18.73 -1.44
CA ASN A 53 -8.84 -18.95 -1.21
C ASN A 53 -9.40 -18.16 -0.01
N GLU A 54 -8.56 -17.78 0.95
CA GLU A 54 -9.02 -17.42 2.30
C GLU A 54 -8.55 -16.03 2.75
N THR A 55 -8.04 -15.19 1.86
CA THR A 55 -7.46 -13.88 2.22
C THR A 55 -8.32 -12.68 1.83
N ALA A 56 -9.20 -12.86 0.84
CA ALA A 56 -10.19 -11.85 0.46
C ALA A 56 -11.03 -11.47 1.68
N ASP A 57 -11.25 -10.16 1.85
CA ASP A 57 -12.04 -9.57 2.94
C ASP A 57 -11.62 -9.95 4.37
N ARG A 58 -10.41 -10.48 4.54
CA ARG A 58 -9.83 -10.86 5.85
C ARG A 58 -8.52 -10.15 6.11
N ILE A 59 -7.61 -10.12 5.12
CA ILE A 59 -6.31 -9.46 5.26
C ILE A 59 -6.33 -8.10 4.60
N PHE A 60 -6.12 -7.07 5.40
CA PHE A 60 -6.13 -5.68 4.96
C PHE A 60 -4.76 -5.05 5.10
N ALA A 61 -4.43 -4.15 4.18
CA ALA A 61 -3.33 -3.20 4.29
C ALA A 61 -3.89 -1.77 4.40
N ILE A 62 -3.36 -0.97 5.32
CA ILE A 62 -3.68 0.44 5.49
C ILE A 62 -2.45 1.25 5.08
N TYR A 63 -2.60 2.08 4.07
CA TYR A 63 -1.60 3.01 3.55
C TYR A 63 -1.86 4.40 4.14
N LEU A 64 -0.93 4.87 4.97
CA LEU A 64 -1.14 6.08 5.77
C LEU A 64 -0.80 7.36 4.98
N ASP A 65 0.07 7.26 3.98
CA ASP A 65 0.75 8.38 3.35
C ASP A 65 0.35 8.61 1.90
N ASP A 66 0.64 9.82 1.42
CA ASP A 66 0.57 10.13 0.00
C ASP A 66 1.87 9.65 -0.67
N PRO A 67 1.81 8.66 -1.57
CA PRO A 67 2.99 8.15 -2.26
C PRO A 67 3.64 9.18 -3.20
N ASN A 68 2.95 10.26 -3.56
CA ASN A 68 3.55 11.37 -4.31
C ASN A 68 4.46 12.24 -3.43
N GLY A 69 4.11 12.43 -2.15
CA GLY A 69 4.92 13.19 -1.19
C GLY A 69 5.97 12.34 -0.47
N MET A 70 5.75 11.02 -0.40
CA MET A 70 6.55 10.08 0.37
C MET A 70 6.93 8.85 -0.44
N GLY A 71 8.22 8.56 -0.53
CA GLY A 71 8.74 7.44 -1.31
C GLY A 71 9.65 6.50 -0.50
N GLY A 72 9.75 5.26 -0.98
CA GLY A 72 10.70 4.28 -0.49
C GLY A 72 10.52 3.94 0.99
N ARG A 73 11.63 3.87 1.75
CA ARG A 73 11.62 3.42 3.16
C ARG A 73 10.89 4.33 4.14
N ARG A 74 10.45 5.52 3.70
CA ARG A 74 9.75 6.51 4.54
C ARG A 74 8.24 6.31 4.56
N GLN A 75 7.70 5.63 3.56
CA GLN A 75 6.30 5.28 3.47
C GLN A 75 5.88 4.37 4.63
N ARG A 76 4.74 4.66 5.24
CA ARG A 76 4.17 4.00 6.41
C ARG A 76 2.94 3.24 5.97
N PHE A 77 2.88 1.98 6.38
CA PHE A 77 1.70 1.15 6.20
C PHE A 77 1.57 0.16 7.35
N ALA A 78 0.35 -0.32 7.54
CA ALA A 78 0.05 -1.46 8.39
C ALA A 78 -0.58 -2.56 7.55
N ALA A 79 -0.37 -3.82 7.91
CA ALA A 79 -1.23 -4.88 7.41
C ALA A 79 -1.57 -5.88 8.51
N GLY A 80 -2.74 -6.47 8.41
CA GLY A 80 -3.31 -7.26 9.49
C GLY A 80 -4.57 -8.02 9.10
N LEU A 81 -5.06 -8.77 10.06
CA LEU A 81 -6.31 -9.53 9.99
C LEU A 81 -7.44 -8.71 10.59
N LEU A 82 -8.49 -8.47 9.82
CA LEU A 82 -9.68 -7.74 10.24
C LEU A 82 -10.84 -8.70 10.48
N ASP A 83 -11.45 -8.59 11.66
CA ASP A 83 -12.70 -9.28 12.00
C ASP A 83 -13.88 -8.35 11.71
N ILE A 84 -14.50 -8.54 10.54
CA ILE A 84 -15.65 -7.75 10.08
C ILE A 84 -16.98 -8.20 10.70
N GLY A 85 -17.00 -9.23 11.56
CA GLY A 85 -18.21 -9.72 12.23
C GLY A 85 -19.31 -10.27 11.31
N ALA A 86 -19.11 -10.27 9.99
CA ALA A 86 -20.06 -10.80 9.01
C ALA A 86 -20.05 -12.32 9.05
N ALA A 87 -21.26 -12.90 9.15
CA ALA A 87 -21.62 -14.32 9.22
C ALA A 87 -20.42 -15.26 9.19
N ALA A 88 -20.02 -15.70 10.39
CA ALA A 88 -19.03 -16.73 10.63
C ALA A 88 -19.07 -17.78 9.52
N ASP A 89 -18.12 -17.66 8.60
CA ASP A 89 -17.69 -18.80 7.83
C ASP A 89 -17.26 -19.80 8.90
N LYS A 90 -18.11 -20.79 9.21
CA LYS A 90 -17.96 -21.64 10.41
C LYS A 90 -16.61 -22.37 10.42
N GLU A 91 -15.96 -22.42 9.27
CA GLU A 91 -14.65 -23.01 9.03
C GLU A 91 -13.49 -22.07 9.44
N PHE A 92 -13.72 -20.76 9.60
CA PHE A 92 -12.69 -19.77 9.87
C PHE A 92 -12.94 -18.92 11.12
N ASP A 93 -12.35 -19.34 12.24
CA ASP A 93 -12.38 -18.62 13.53
C ASP A 93 -11.37 -17.45 13.53
N ILE A 94 -11.81 -16.28 13.04
CA ILE A 94 -11.01 -15.05 13.03
C ILE A 94 -10.53 -14.68 14.45
N PRO A 95 -11.38 -14.67 15.49
CA PRO A 95 -10.95 -14.40 16.86
C PRO A 95 -9.79 -15.28 17.34
N ALA A 96 -9.85 -16.60 17.11
CA ALA A 96 -8.77 -17.51 17.49
C ALA A 96 -7.47 -17.21 16.73
N ARG A 97 -7.53 -16.93 15.42
CA ARG A 97 -6.35 -16.56 14.63
C ARG A 97 -5.74 -15.23 15.10
N GLN A 98 -6.58 -14.24 15.43
CA GLN A 98 -6.11 -12.98 16.01
C GLN A 98 -5.41 -13.19 17.36
N ALA A 99 -5.90 -14.10 18.20
CA ALA A 99 -5.23 -14.47 19.45
C ALA A 99 -3.85 -15.09 19.18
N THR A 100 -3.75 -16.04 18.24
CA THR A 100 -2.46 -16.63 17.82
C THR A 100 -1.47 -15.58 17.30
N LEU A 101 -1.94 -14.57 16.56
CA LEU A 101 -1.07 -13.46 16.14
C LEU A 101 -0.50 -12.68 17.33
N LEU A 102 -1.33 -12.38 18.33
CA LEU A 102 -0.91 -11.67 19.53
C LEU A 102 0.04 -12.51 20.40
N GLU A 103 -0.17 -13.81 20.51
CA GLU A 103 0.72 -14.75 21.22
C GLU A 103 2.14 -14.76 20.65
N LYS A 104 2.30 -14.53 19.34
CA LYS A 104 3.63 -14.40 18.71
C LYS A 104 4.44 -13.21 19.22
N ASN A 105 3.86 -12.31 20.01
CA ASN A 105 4.62 -11.26 20.68
C ASN A 105 5.35 -11.75 21.94
N ILE A 106 4.97 -12.90 22.51
CA ILE A 106 5.61 -13.45 23.71
C ILE A 106 7.07 -13.78 23.40
N GLY A 107 7.98 -13.21 24.19
CA GLY A 107 9.43 -13.40 24.02
C GLY A 107 10.02 -12.68 22.80
N ARG A 108 9.26 -11.83 22.10
CA ARG A 108 9.76 -11.07 20.95
C ARG A 108 10.67 -9.93 21.42
N ILE A 109 11.84 -9.83 20.81
CA ILE A 109 12.75 -8.69 20.98
C ILE A 109 12.45 -7.66 19.88
N PRO A 110 12.06 -6.42 20.23
CA PRO A 110 11.79 -5.39 19.24
C PRO A 110 13.07 -5.03 18.48
N PRO A 111 12.97 -4.64 17.20
CA PRO A 111 14.13 -4.24 16.42
C PRO A 111 14.71 -2.94 16.96
N THR A 112 16.03 -2.85 16.95
CA THR A 112 16.77 -1.60 17.20
C THR A 112 16.52 -0.59 16.07
N LYS A 113 16.86 0.69 16.32
CA LYS A 113 16.76 1.74 15.29
C LYS A 113 17.59 1.41 14.04
N LEU A 114 18.80 0.90 14.23
CA LEU A 114 19.69 0.52 13.13
C LEU A 114 19.08 -0.61 12.29
N GLU A 115 18.51 -1.63 12.92
CA GLU A 115 17.82 -2.71 12.20
C GLU A 115 16.58 -2.20 11.44
N LEU A 116 15.81 -1.28 12.04
CA LEU A 116 14.69 -0.65 11.32
C LEU A 116 15.13 0.10 10.06
N GLU A 117 16.32 0.68 10.07
CA GLU A 117 16.88 1.46 8.96
C GLU A 117 17.56 0.58 7.90
N GLU A 118 18.34 -0.41 8.33
CA GLU A 118 19.22 -1.20 7.46
C GLU A 118 18.61 -2.53 7.02
N ASP A 119 17.91 -3.24 7.90
CA ASP A 119 17.46 -4.60 7.62
C ASP A 119 16.47 -4.63 6.46
N GLY A 120 16.68 -5.59 5.57
CA GLY A 120 15.69 -5.99 4.59
C GLY A 120 14.41 -6.41 5.30
N ALA A 121 13.28 -6.15 4.66
CA ALA A 121 12.00 -6.35 5.31
C ALA A 121 11.84 -7.82 5.79
N PHE A 122 12.41 -8.81 5.06
CA PHE A 122 12.44 -10.24 5.45
C PHE A 122 12.97 -10.47 6.87
N LYS A 123 14.08 -9.81 7.24
CA LYS A 123 14.69 -9.91 8.57
C LYS A 123 13.93 -9.14 9.63
N LEU A 124 13.24 -8.07 9.22
CA LEU A 124 12.52 -7.19 10.13
C LEU A 124 11.17 -7.79 10.56
N TRP A 125 10.44 -8.46 9.65
CA TRP A 125 9.08 -8.95 9.91
C TRP A 125 8.90 -9.83 11.16
N PRO A 126 9.80 -10.77 11.47
CA PRO A 126 9.69 -11.57 12.70
C PRO A 126 9.90 -10.76 13.99
N LYS A 127 10.55 -9.58 13.89
CA LYS A 127 10.85 -8.69 15.02
C LYS A 127 9.75 -7.66 15.27
N LEU A 128 8.89 -7.37 14.29
CA LEU A 128 7.78 -6.43 14.43
C LEU A 128 6.69 -6.99 15.36
N GLU A 129 6.16 -6.16 16.25
CA GLU A 129 5.06 -6.54 17.16
C GLU A 129 3.69 -6.51 16.46
N TYR A 130 2.81 -7.44 16.84
CA TYR A 130 1.39 -7.35 16.54
C TYR A 130 0.72 -6.38 17.51
N LYS A 131 -0.12 -5.50 16.97
CA LYS A 131 -0.97 -4.57 17.72
C LYS A 131 -2.43 -4.86 17.42
N GLN A 132 -3.30 -4.43 18.32
CA GLN A 132 -4.73 -4.54 18.13
C GLN A 132 -5.37 -3.14 18.19
N THR A 133 -6.33 -2.90 17.32
CA THR A 133 -7.23 -1.75 17.41
C THR A 133 -8.64 -2.15 16.94
N THR A 134 -9.60 -1.24 17.05
CA THR A 134 -10.93 -1.38 16.44
C THR A 134 -11.09 -0.29 15.39
N LEU A 135 -11.34 -0.70 14.15
CA LEU A 135 -11.65 0.23 13.06
C LEU A 135 -13.17 0.45 13.00
N PRO A 136 -13.64 1.70 12.88
CA PRO A 136 -15.07 1.98 12.83
C PRO A 136 -15.65 1.56 11.48
N SER A 137 -16.91 1.16 11.49
CA SER A 137 -17.73 1.11 10.26
C SER A 137 -18.02 2.53 9.81
N THR A 138 -17.80 2.84 8.54
CA THR A 138 -17.98 4.20 8.03
C THR A 138 -18.23 4.23 6.53
N GLU A 139 -18.92 5.28 6.08
CA GLU A 139 -18.93 5.70 4.68
C GLU A 139 -17.49 5.84 4.17
N ALA A 140 -17.27 5.30 2.97
CA ALA A 140 -16.00 5.30 2.30
C ALA A 140 -16.19 5.49 0.80
N LEU A 141 -15.17 6.01 0.13
CA LEU A 141 -15.04 5.87 -1.32
C LEU A 141 -14.39 4.52 -1.62
N VAL A 142 -14.91 3.81 -2.61
CA VAL A 142 -14.51 2.45 -2.95
C VAL A 142 -14.02 2.42 -4.39
N VAL A 143 -12.92 1.71 -4.60
CA VAL A 143 -12.39 1.39 -5.93
C VAL A 143 -12.14 -0.10 -6.00
N GLN A 144 -12.64 -0.74 -7.04
CA GLN A 144 -12.25 -2.08 -7.43
C GLN A 144 -11.25 -1.99 -8.59
N PHE A 145 -10.03 -2.50 -8.38
CA PHE A 145 -8.97 -2.45 -9.38
C PHE A 145 -8.28 -3.81 -9.65
N PRO A 146 -8.02 -4.18 -10.92
CA PRO A 146 -7.34 -5.43 -11.27
C PRO A 146 -5.97 -5.58 -10.61
N PHE A 147 -5.64 -6.81 -10.23
CA PHE A 147 -4.44 -7.13 -9.47
C PHE A 147 -3.81 -8.45 -9.92
N THR A 148 -2.47 -8.47 -9.99
CA THR A 148 -1.70 -9.63 -10.46
C THR A 148 -0.67 -10.14 -9.45
N ASP A 149 -0.68 -9.62 -8.22
CA ASP A 149 0.29 -9.93 -7.14
C ASP A 149 1.77 -9.68 -7.51
N GLY A 150 1.99 -9.03 -8.66
CA GLY A 150 3.31 -8.68 -9.15
C GLY A 150 3.69 -7.25 -8.78
N PHE A 151 5.00 -6.97 -8.88
CA PHE A 151 5.57 -5.64 -8.71
C PHE A 151 4.86 -4.55 -9.54
N VAL A 152 4.41 -4.87 -10.75
CA VAL A 152 3.69 -3.91 -11.61
C VAL A 152 2.35 -3.49 -11.00
N SER A 153 1.60 -4.43 -10.40
CA SER A 153 0.35 -4.11 -9.71
C SER A 153 0.60 -3.24 -8.48
N ALA A 154 1.69 -3.48 -7.76
CA ALA A 154 2.10 -2.64 -6.64
C ALA A 154 2.47 -1.21 -7.07
N MET A 155 3.17 -1.05 -8.21
CA MET A 155 3.44 0.27 -8.77
C MET A 155 2.15 0.99 -9.18
N ILE A 156 1.24 0.31 -9.86
CA ILE A 156 -0.04 0.92 -10.28
C ILE A 156 -0.86 1.32 -9.07
N LEU A 157 -0.87 0.49 -8.02
CA LEU A 157 -1.49 0.85 -6.75
C LEU A 157 -0.90 2.13 -6.17
N GLY A 158 0.43 2.21 -6.08
CA GLY A 158 1.14 3.35 -5.52
C GLY A 158 1.02 4.64 -6.34
N PHE A 159 1.08 4.57 -7.66
CA PHE A 159 1.14 5.78 -8.52
C PHE A 159 -0.20 6.19 -9.13
N LYS A 160 -1.20 5.31 -9.15
CA LYS A 160 -2.48 5.57 -9.81
C LYS A 160 -3.65 5.48 -8.85
N VAL A 161 -3.82 4.34 -8.19
CA VAL A 161 -5.03 4.07 -7.37
C VAL A 161 -5.01 4.87 -6.07
N ILE A 162 -3.94 4.77 -5.27
CA ILE A 162 -3.84 5.47 -3.98
C ILE A 162 -3.94 6.99 -4.18
N PRO A 163 -3.18 7.64 -5.09
CA PRO A 163 -3.30 9.08 -5.31
C PRO A 163 -4.70 9.53 -5.73
N ALA A 164 -5.33 8.83 -6.68
CA ALA A 164 -6.65 9.18 -7.16
C ALA A 164 -7.71 9.08 -6.04
N LEU A 165 -7.66 7.99 -5.26
CA LEU A 165 -8.62 7.76 -4.19
C LEU A 165 -8.42 8.74 -3.02
N ARG A 166 -7.17 9.06 -2.66
CA ARG A 166 -6.88 10.08 -1.64
C ARG A 166 -7.36 11.46 -2.05
N LYS A 167 -7.13 11.85 -3.30
CA LYS A 167 -7.60 13.12 -3.86
C LYS A 167 -9.13 13.23 -3.77
N ALA A 168 -9.85 12.19 -4.23
CA ALA A 168 -11.30 12.16 -4.16
C ALA A 168 -11.82 12.20 -2.71
N ALA A 169 -11.16 11.51 -1.77
CA ALA A 169 -11.52 11.55 -0.36
C ALA A 169 -11.35 12.94 0.25
N LEU A 170 -10.28 13.66 -0.09
CA LEU A 170 -10.07 15.05 0.31
C LEU A 170 -11.17 15.98 -0.25
N GLU A 171 -11.51 15.83 -1.53
CA GLU A 171 -12.58 16.59 -2.18
C GLU A 171 -13.95 16.31 -1.54
N ALA A 172 -14.15 15.08 -1.04
CA ALA A 172 -15.33 14.67 -0.28
C ALA A 172 -15.29 15.07 1.22
N GLY A 173 -14.24 15.76 1.67
CA GLY A 173 -14.15 16.30 3.04
C GLY A 173 -13.52 15.38 4.09
N ALA A 174 -12.78 14.34 3.69
CA ALA A 174 -12.04 13.50 4.62
C ALA A 174 -10.96 14.29 5.37
N ASP A 175 -10.86 14.10 6.69
CA ASP A 175 -9.91 14.81 7.55
C ASP A 175 -8.47 14.27 7.45
N ALA A 176 -8.31 12.98 7.18
CA ALA A 176 -7.03 12.33 6.93
C ALA A 176 -7.20 11.22 5.88
N PRO A 177 -6.90 11.46 4.59
CA PRO A 177 -7.28 10.55 3.51
C PRO A 177 -6.37 9.31 3.50
N VAL A 178 -6.65 8.29 4.31
CA VAL A 178 -5.94 7.01 4.25
C VAL A 178 -6.56 6.08 3.22
N VAL A 179 -5.80 5.09 2.75
CA VAL A 179 -6.34 4.04 1.88
C VAL A 179 -6.22 2.69 2.56
N VAL A 180 -7.34 2.00 2.73
CA VAL A 180 -7.42 0.63 3.22
C VAL A 180 -7.62 -0.28 2.02
N SER A 181 -6.97 -1.45 1.97
CA SER A 181 -7.03 -2.32 0.79
C SER A 181 -7.05 -3.79 1.18
N THR A 182 -7.90 -4.55 0.52
CA THR A 182 -7.93 -6.02 0.54
C THR A 182 -7.87 -6.53 -0.89
N CYS A 183 -7.35 -7.74 -1.09
CA CYS A 183 -7.23 -8.32 -2.42
C CYS A 183 -7.67 -9.77 -2.44
N SER A 184 -8.44 -10.13 -3.46
CA SER A 184 -8.83 -11.48 -3.81
C SER A 184 -7.89 -12.00 -4.91
N VAL A 185 -7.02 -12.95 -4.55
CA VAL A 185 -6.15 -13.63 -5.53
C VAL A 185 -6.99 -14.44 -6.52
N LYS A 186 -8.09 -15.04 -6.05
CA LYS A 186 -9.01 -15.83 -6.88
C LYS A 186 -9.66 -14.98 -7.98
N GLU A 187 -10.09 -13.78 -7.64
CA GLU A 187 -10.76 -12.86 -8.57
C GLU A 187 -9.78 -11.93 -9.30
N SER A 188 -8.49 -11.99 -8.95
CA SER A 188 -7.45 -11.08 -9.48
C SER A 188 -7.84 -9.62 -9.31
N MET A 189 -8.35 -9.29 -8.12
CA MET A 189 -9.06 -8.04 -7.86
C MET A 189 -8.71 -7.51 -6.45
N CYS A 190 -8.35 -6.23 -6.34
CA CYS A 190 -8.22 -5.52 -5.05
C CYS A 190 -9.32 -4.47 -4.80
N THR A 191 -9.99 -4.56 -3.65
CA THR A 191 -10.91 -3.53 -3.19
C THR A 191 -10.17 -2.54 -2.30
N HIS A 192 -10.23 -1.26 -2.68
CA HIS A 192 -9.60 -0.15 -2.00
C HIS A 192 -10.68 0.76 -1.41
N TYR A 193 -10.54 1.13 -0.15
CA TYR A 193 -11.45 1.99 0.59
C TYR A 193 -10.70 3.25 1.02
N ALA A 194 -11.32 4.42 0.86
CA ALA A 194 -10.92 5.63 1.57
C ALA A 194 -12.05 6.06 2.51
N PRO A 195 -11.92 5.78 3.81
CA PRO A 195 -12.86 6.22 4.83
C PRO A 195 -13.05 7.75 4.81
N LEU A 196 -14.31 8.21 4.80
CA LEU A 196 -14.63 9.64 4.79
C LEU A 196 -14.78 10.24 6.19
N LYS A 197 -15.24 9.42 7.15
CA LYS A 197 -15.42 9.83 8.55
C LYS A 197 -14.47 9.05 9.46
N SER A 198 -14.09 9.65 10.58
CA SER A 198 -13.22 9.04 11.59
C SER A 198 -11.88 8.56 11.00
N ALA A 199 -11.36 9.22 9.96
CA ALA A 199 -10.18 8.74 9.24
C ALA A 199 -8.92 8.76 10.13
N LYS A 200 -8.89 9.64 11.15
CA LYS A 200 -7.87 9.62 12.22
C LYS A 200 -7.74 8.28 12.94
N THR A 201 -8.82 7.53 13.13
CA THR A 201 -8.75 6.20 13.77
C THR A 201 -7.94 5.22 12.91
N PHE A 202 -8.02 5.37 11.60
CA PHE A 202 -7.26 4.56 10.65
C PHE A 202 -5.78 4.99 10.53
N LEU A 203 -5.36 6.09 11.16
CA LEU A 203 -3.94 6.42 11.33
C LEU A 203 -3.27 5.55 12.40
N LEU A 204 -4.01 4.76 13.18
CA LEU A 204 -3.46 3.79 14.14
C LEU A 204 -2.53 4.46 15.18
N GLY A 205 -2.88 5.67 15.60
CA GLY A 205 -2.10 6.49 16.53
C GLY A 205 -0.85 7.14 15.90
N GLN A 206 -0.67 7.05 14.58
CA GLN A 206 0.39 7.77 13.86
C GLN A 206 -0.07 9.19 13.50
N PRO A 207 0.87 10.14 13.32
CA PRO A 207 0.53 11.45 12.78
C PRO A 207 0.04 11.32 11.33
N ASP A 208 -0.76 12.27 10.86
CA ASP A 208 -1.13 12.37 9.44
C ASP A 208 0.11 12.59 8.56
N THR A 209 -0.06 12.49 7.23
CA THR A 209 1.05 12.62 6.27
C THR A 209 1.77 13.95 6.39
N THR A 210 1.05 15.06 6.58
CA THR A 210 1.62 16.41 6.61
C THR A 210 2.46 16.59 7.87
N THR A 211 1.88 16.29 9.03
CA THR A 211 2.58 16.33 10.32
C THR A 211 3.82 15.42 10.32
N TYR A 212 3.73 14.24 9.67
CA TYR A 212 4.86 13.33 9.55
C TYR A 212 5.98 13.90 8.65
N LEU A 213 5.63 14.50 7.52
CA LEU A 213 6.58 15.13 6.60
C LEU A 213 7.33 16.28 7.27
N GLU A 214 6.63 17.14 8.01
CA GLU A 214 7.23 18.24 8.77
C GLU A 214 8.25 17.73 9.79
N ALA A 215 7.92 16.66 10.51
CA ALA A 215 8.81 16.05 11.50
C ALA A 215 10.08 15.43 10.90
N LEU A 216 10.06 15.04 9.62
CA LEU A 216 11.24 14.50 8.95
C LEU A 216 12.20 15.60 8.45
N GLY A 217 11.76 16.86 8.37
CA GLY A 217 12.56 17.99 7.91
C GLY A 217 12.73 18.07 6.38
N PRO A 218 13.34 19.16 5.87
CA PRO A 218 13.42 19.47 4.44
C PRO A 218 14.24 18.45 3.63
N GLU A 219 15.18 17.75 4.26
CA GLU A 219 15.97 16.68 3.61
C GLU A 219 15.16 15.40 3.34
N ALA A 220 13.92 15.36 3.82
CA ALA A 220 13.06 14.20 3.70
C ALA A 220 12.15 14.20 2.47
N VAL A 221 11.97 15.35 1.83
CA VAL A 221 11.12 15.48 0.65
C VAL A 221 11.77 14.73 -0.51
N VAL A 222 11.00 13.85 -1.15
CA VAL A 222 11.46 13.09 -2.30
C VAL A 222 11.74 14.08 -3.44
N ASP A 223 13.01 14.22 -3.82
CA ASP A 223 13.34 14.73 -5.15
C ASP A 223 12.82 13.69 -6.17
N LEU A 224 11.58 13.88 -6.61
CA LEU A 224 10.90 13.06 -7.61
C LEU A 224 11.69 12.99 -8.92
N ALA A 225 12.42 14.07 -9.27
CA ALA A 225 13.29 14.07 -10.45
C ALA A 225 14.53 13.18 -10.23
N GLY A 226 15.14 13.24 -9.05
CA GLY A 226 16.23 12.36 -8.65
C GLY A 226 15.83 10.89 -8.51
N SER A 227 14.61 10.63 -8.01
CA SER A 227 14.07 9.29 -7.79
C SER A 227 13.62 8.63 -9.09
N ALA A 228 13.01 9.39 -10.01
CA ALA A 228 12.72 8.93 -11.37
C ALA A 228 14.00 8.60 -12.15
N ARG A 229 15.08 9.41 -12.01
CA ARG A 229 16.39 9.08 -12.61
C ARG A 229 17.02 7.82 -12.02
N LYS A 230 16.95 7.63 -10.69
CA LYS A 230 17.48 6.43 -10.02
C LYS A 230 16.66 5.18 -10.35
N MET A 231 15.34 5.30 -10.43
CA MET A 231 14.44 4.21 -10.81
C MET A 231 14.57 3.86 -12.30
N GLY A 232 14.71 4.87 -13.17
CA GLY A 232 15.04 4.69 -14.59
C GLY A 232 16.38 3.97 -14.78
N ARG A 233 17.42 4.36 -14.03
CA ARG A 233 18.73 3.64 -14.04
C ARG A 233 18.64 2.22 -13.49
N ARG A 234 17.83 1.97 -12.45
CA ARG A 234 17.65 0.62 -11.89
C ARG A 234 16.86 -0.29 -12.82
N LEU A 235 15.79 0.24 -13.43
CA LEU A 235 15.01 -0.45 -14.46
C LEU A 235 15.87 -0.69 -15.71
N SER A 236 16.72 0.25 -16.13
CA SER A 236 17.64 0.02 -17.25
C SER A 236 18.70 -1.04 -16.93
N THR A 237 19.16 -1.18 -15.68
CA THR A 237 20.04 -2.31 -15.29
C THR A 237 19.31 -3.64 -15.14
N TRP A 238 18.04 -3.65 -14.71
CA TRP A 238 17.25 -4.88 -14.57
C TRP A 238 16.70 -5.40 -15.90
N PHE A 239 16.30 -4.49 -16.79
CA PHE A 239 15.78 -4.83 -18.13
C PHE A 239 16.85 -4.78 -19.23
N GLY A 240 17.96 -4.07 -19.02
CA GLY A 240 19.08 -4.00 -19.96
C GLY A 240 19.90 -5.29 -20.05
N GLY A 241 19.66 -6.25 -19.16
CA GLY A 241 20.14 -7.63 -19.33
C GLY A 241 19.27 -8.49 -20.26
N TRP A 242 18.04 -8.05 -20.58
CA TRP A 242 17.06 -8.88 -21.32
C TRP A 242 16.57 -8.28 -22.65
N PHE A 243 16.73 -6.98 -22.88
CA PHE A 243 16.48 -6.34 -24.18
C PHE A 243 17.60 -5.37 -24.55
N GLY A 244 18.66 -5.89 -25.16
CA GLY A 244 19.56 -5.06 -25.96
C GLY A 244 18.91 -4.77 -27.31
N LEU A 245 17.96 -3.83 -27.36
CA LEU A 245 17.42 -3.16 -28.56
C LEU A 245 16.19 -2.33 -28.17
N PHE A 246 16.39 -1.17 -27.54
CA PHE A 246 15.49 -0.02 -27.70
C PHE A 246 16.25 1.21 -27.21
N ASP A 247 16.73 1.99 -28.17
CA ASP A 247 17.47 3.22 -27.95
C ASP A 247 16.52 4.32 -27.46
N ILE A 248 16.77 4.86 -26.27
CA ILE A 248 15.98 5.94 -25.63
C ILE A 248 16.45 7.32 -26.14
N GLU A 249 17.12 7.40 -27.29
CA GLU A 249 17.49 8.68 -27.93
C GLU A 249 16.43 9.24 -28.90
N ALA A 250 15.38 8.50 -29.22
CA ALA A 250 14.36 8.93 -30.21
C ALA A 250 13.26 9.88 -29.68
N MET A 251 13.36 10.39 -28.44
CA MET A 251 12.37 11.33 -27.88
C MET A 251 12.91 12.76 -27.63
N LYS A 252 14.01 13.15 -28.27
CA LYS A 252 14.40 14.56 -28.39
C LYS A 252 13.67 15.17 -29.59
N GLY A 253 12.44 15.62 -29.37
CA GLY A 253 11.79 16.55 -30.30
C GLY A 253 12.50 17.89 -30.22
N GLU A 254 13.15 18.30 -31.31
CA GLU A 254 13.62 19.67 -31.49
C GLU A 254 12.42 20.62 -31.58
N PRO A 255 12.41 21.78 -30.88
CA PRO A 255 11.43 22.81 -31.14
C PRO A 255 11.73 23.46 -32.49
N ALA A 256 10.82 23.28 -33.44
CA ALA A 256 10.84 24.00 -34.71
C ALA A 256 10.68 25.51 -34.44
N ASN A 257 11.68 26.27 -34.90
CA ASN A 257 11.74 27.71 -34.88
C ASN A 257 10.52 28.32 -35.59
N ALA A 258 9.73 29.12 -34.88
CA ALA A 258 8.86 30.10 -35.49
C ALA A 258 9.72 31.29 -35.94
N LYS A 259 9.92 31.42 -37.24
CA LYS A 259 10.39 32.68 -37.84
C LYS A 259 9.17 33.56 -38.11
N GLU A 260 9.16 34.72 -37.46
CA GLU A 260 8.52 35.93 -37.96
C GLU A 260 9.01 36.21 -39.38
N GLU A 261 8.09 36.55 -40.29
CA GLU A 261 8.33 37.57 -41.30
C GLU A 261 6.98 38.19 -41.72
N LEU A 262 7.07 39.51 -41.94
CA LEU A 262 6.08 40.52 -42.28
C LEU A 262 5.11 40.17 -43.42
#